data_AF-A0A8J4TR57-F1
#
_entry.id   AF-A0A8J4TR57-F1
#
_cell.length_a   1.000
_cell.length_b   1.000
_cell.length_c   1.000
_cell.angle_alpha   90.00
_cell.angle_beta   90.00
_cell.angle_gamma   90.00
#
_symmetry.space_group_name_H-M   'P 1'
#
loop_
_entity.id
_entity.type
_entity.pdbx_description
1 polymer ?
#
loop_
_entity_poly.entity_id
_entity_poly.type
_entity_poly.pdbx_seq_one_letter_code
_entity_poly.pdbx_strand_id
1 'polypeptide(L)'
;CAACGQTVSCAQWQFDKMITCRQPKVNPIIYNKYGCNCVFYGAYIPKDQIDQCCVMHLKCYQYVRDVQECSDDKSVPYNKEYNYVCSAKTIICP
;
A
#
# COMPACT_ATOMS: atom_id res chain seq x y z
N CYS A 1 -18.63 8.90 13.15
CA CYS A 1 -17.39 9.41 12.52
C CYS A 1 -16.80 8.37 11.58
N ALA A 2 -17.23 8.35 10.33
CA ALA A 2 -16.51 7.67 9.25
C ALA A 2 -16.65 8.56 8.03
N ALA A 3 -15.73 9.51 7.89
CA ALA A 3 -15.60 10.26 6.65
C ALA A 3 -14.36 9.73 5.94
N CYS A 4 -14.54 8.70 5.11
CA CYS A 4 -13.62 8.50 3.99
C CYS A 4 -13.82 9.71 3.05
N GLY A 5 -12.94 10.69 3.16
CA GLY A 5 -13.02 11.97 2.47
C GLY A 5 -12.51 11.90 1.03
N GLN A 6 -13.46 11.83 0.10
CA GLN A 6 -13.58 12.56 -1.17
C GLN A 6 -12.45 12.51 -2.24
N THR A 7 -11.25 11.96 -2.00
CA THR A 7 -10.25 11.71 -3.08
C THR A 7 -9.30 10.53 -2.84
N VAL A 8 -9.18 10.04 -1.60
CA VAL A 8 -8.31 8.90 -1.24
C VAL A 8 -9.17 7.76 -0.72
N SER A 9 -9.01 6.58 -1.30
CA SER A 9 -9.74 5.37 -0.91
C SER A 9 -9.46 4.99 0.55
N CYS A 10 -10.45 4.39 1.23
CA CYS A 10 -10.30 3.95 2.62
C CYS A 10 -9.15 2.93 2.76
N ALA A 11 -8.91 2.11 1.73
CA ALA A 11 -7.82 1.14 1.69
C ALA A 11 -6.43 1.78 1.69
N GLN A 12 -6.23 2.92 1.01
CA GLN A 12 -4.96 3.64 1.06
C GLN A 12 -4.67 4.16 2.48
N TRP A 13 -5.69 4.67 3.18
CA TRP A 13 -5.55 5.05 4.59
C TRP A 13 -5.22 3.86 5.50
N GLN A 14 -5.77 2.68 5.21
CA GLN A 14 -5.41 1.46 5.95
C GLN A 14 -3.95 1.08 5.73
N PHE A 15 -3.41 1.24 4.52
CA PHE A 15 -1.99 1.03 4.26
C PHE A 15 -1.10 2.00 5.06
N ASP A 16 -1.48 3.28 5.13
CA ASP A 16 -0.77 4.27 5.96
C ASP A 16 -0.79 3.88 7.45
N LYS A 17 -1.91 3.32 7.94
CA LYS A 17 -2.01 2.78 9.31
C LYS A 17 -1.13 1.54 9.50
N MET A 18 -1.00 0.67 8.50
CA MET A 18 -0.07 -0.46 8.54
C MET A 18 1.39 0.00 8.64
N ILE A 19 1.79 0.99 7.85
CA ILE A 19 3.12 1.61 7.93
C ILE A 19 3.34 2.21 9.32
N THR A 20 2.37 2.98 9.83
CA THR A 20 2.46 3.60 11.15
C THR A 20 2.59 2.57 12.28
N CYS A 21 1.85 1.45 12.19
CA CYS A 21 1.98 0.35 13.15
C CYS A 21 3.40 -0.21 13.20
N ARG A 22 4.02 -0.43 12.01
CA ARG A 22 5.37 -0.98 11.93
C ARG A 22 6.44 0.04 12.31
N GLN A 23 6.22 1.30 11.95
CA GLN A 23 7.15 2.41 12.10
C GLN A 23 6.45 3.59 12.80
N PRO A 24 6.24 3.54 14.12
CA PRO A 24 5.40 4.51 14.84
C PRO A 24 5.95 5.95 14.87
N LYS A 25 7.23 6.14 14.51
CA LYS A 25 7.88 7.45 14.44
C LYS A 25 7.96 8.02 13.02
N VAL A 26 7.45 7.28 12.03
CA VAL A 26 7.50 7.67 10.61
C VAL A 26 6.13 8.19 10.20
N ASN A 27 6.11 9.33 9.51
CA ASN A 27 4.91 9.79 8.81
C ASN A 27 4.84 9.06 7.45
N PRO A 28 3.84 8.20 7.17
CA PRO A 28 3.78 7.41 5.93
C PRO A 28 3.84 8.25 4.64
N ILE A 29 3.43 9.51 4.70
CA ILE A 29 3.45 10.44 3.56
C ILE A 29 4.87 10.62 3.00
N ILE A 30 5.94 10.42 3.79
CA ILE A 30 7.32 10.55 3.30
C ILE A 30 7.66 9.52 2.21
N TYR A 31 6.93 8.42 2.13
CA TYR A 31 7.11 7.41 1.09
C TYR A 31 6.43 7.79 -0.22
N ASN A 32 5.53 8.77 -0.22
CA ASN A 32 4.87 9.23 -1.44
C ASN A 32 5.88 9.94 -2.34
N LYS A 33 6.00 9.48 -3.59
CA LYS A 33 6.98 10.01 -4.57
C LYS A 33 8.43 9.92 -4.09
N TYR A 34 8.72 8.98 -3.19
CA TYR A 34 10.09 8.64 -2.82
C TYR A 34 10.75 7.78 -3.91
N GLY A 35 12.03 8.04 -4.18
CA GLY A 35 12.81 7.24 -5.14
C GLY A 35 12.21 7.27 -6.55
N CYS A 36 12.36 6.15 -7.26
CA CYS A 36 11.85 5.98 -8.61
C CYS A 36 10.56 5.13 -8.67
N ASN A 37 10.20 4.45 -7.57
CA ASN A 37 9.19 3.39 -7.57
C ASN A 37 8.11 3.55 -6.51
N CYS A 38 8.23 4.43 -5.51
CA CYS A 38 7.15 4.70 -4.56
C CYS A 38 6.09 5.66 -5.15
N VAL A 39 5.60 5.32 -6.33
CA VAL A 39 4.60 6.01 -7.16
C VAL A 39 3.72 4.97 -7.86
N PHE A 40 2.58 5.36 -8.45
CA PHE A 40 1.66 4.42 -9.13
C PHE A 40 2.30 3.66 -10.31
N TYR A 41 3.26 4.29 -11.00
CA TYR A 41 4.01 3.70 -12.10
C TYR A 41 5.51 3.94 -11.88
N GLY A 42 6.22 2.93 -11.38
CA GLY A 42 7.65 2.98 -11.11
C GLY A 42 8.51 2.54 -12.31
N ALA A 43 9.79 2.91 -12.29
CA ALA A 43 10.78 2.53 -13.30
C ALA A 43 11.28 1.07 -13.20
N TYR A 44 10.92 0.36 -12.12
CA TYR A 44 11.42 -0.97 -11.73
C TYR A 44 12.93 -1.07 -11.48
N ILE A 45 13.62 0.07 -11.38
CA ILE A 45 15.04 0.17 -11.04
C ILE A 45 15.12 0.85 -9.66
N PRO A 46 15.41 0.11 -8.58
CA PRO A 46 15.42 0.67 -7.23
C PRO A 46 16.67 1.51 -6.99
N LYS A 47 16.49 2.72 -6.45
CA LYS A 47 17.58 3.59 -5.98
C LYS A 47 18.26 3.05 -4.72
N ASP A 48 17.48 2.50 -3.80
CA ASP A 48 17.91 2.00 -2.49
C ASP A 48 16.93 0.92 -1.96
N GLN A 49 17.14 0.47 -0.72
CA GLN A 49 16.33 -0.59 -0.11
C GLN A 49 14.86 -0.19 0.12
N ILE A 50 14.56 1.09 0.37
CA ILE A 50 13.18 1.56 0.51
C ILE A 50 12.51 1.51 -0.85
N ASP A 51 13.19 1.98 -1.89
CA ASP A 51 12.69 1.94 -3.26
C ASP A 51 12.50 0.50 -3.77
N GLN A 52 13.34 -0.45 -3.31
CA GLN A 52 13.16 -1.88 -3.56
C GLN A 52 11.87 -2.44 -2.94
N CYS A 53 11.51 -2.01 -1.73
CA CYS A 53 10.20 -2.36 -1.15
C CYS A 53 9.05 -1.85 -2.02
N CYS A 54 9.16 -0.65 -2.57
CA CYS A 54 8.15 -0.09 -3.46
C CYS A 54 8.04 -0.86 -4.79
N VAL A 55 9.15 -1.33 -5.36
CA VAL A 55 9.13 -2.24 -6.52
C VAL A 55 8.38 -3.53 -6.21
N MET A 56 8.64 -4.13 -5.03
CA MET A 56 7.95 -5.36 -4.61
C MET A 56 6.45 -5.11 -4.40
N HIS A 57 6.08 -3.96 -3.84
CA HIS A 57 4.69 -3.56 -3.66
C HIS A 57 3.96 -3.37 -5.01
N LEU A 58 4.60 -2.73 -5.99
CA LEU A 58 4.07 -2.59 -7.35
C LEU A 58 3.80 -3.94 -8.00
N LYS A 59 4.75 -4.89 -7.88
CA LYS A 59 4.57 -6.26 -8.39
C LYS A 59 3.43 -6.99 -7.70
N CYS A 60 3.27 -6.82 -6.39
CA CYS A 60 2.13 -7.37 -5.65
C CYS A 60 0.80 -6.83 -6.19
N TYR A 61 0.70 -5.52 -6.44
CA TYR A 61 -0.51 -4.93 -7.02
C TYR A 61 -0.77 -5.37 -8.46
N GLN A 62 0.27 -5.58 -9.27
CA GLN A 62 0.14 -6.18 -10.60
C GLN A 62 -0.44 -7.58 -10.50
N TYR A 63 0.14 -8.43 -9.63
CA TYR A 63 -0.35 -9.78 -9.40
C TYR A 63 -1.82 -9.80 -8.99
N VAL A 64 -2.24 -8.96 -8.05
CA VAL A 64 -3.66 -8.89 -7.62
C VAL A 64 -4.59 -8.56 -8.78
N ARG A 65 -4.19 -7.71 -9.73
CA ARG A 65 -5.00 -7.41 -10.92
C ARG A 65 -5.10 -8.58 -11.90
N ASP A 66 -4.17 -9.53 -11.83
CA ASP A 66 -4.12 -10.71 -12.69
C ASP A 66 -4.78 -11.94 -12.02
N VAL A 67 -5.08 -11.89 -10.73
CA VAL A 67 -5.87 -12.92 -10.03
C VAL A 67 -7.30 -12.93 -10.57
N GLN A 68 -7.77 -14.09 -11.03
CA GLN A 68 -9.10 -14.25 -11.65
C GLN A 68 -10.26 -13.73 -10.78
N GLU A 69 -10.17 -13.91 -9.46
CA GLU A 69 -11.18 -13.46 -8.50
C GLU A 69 -11.25 -11.93 -8.35
N CYS A 70 -10.22 -11.22 -8.82
CA CYS A 70 -10.07 -9.77 -8.72
C CYS A 70 -9.89 -9.08 -10.09
N SER A 71 -9.86 -9.84 -11.19
CA SER A 71 -9.52 -9.33 -12.51
C SER A 71 -10.61 -8.45 -13.16
N ASP A 72 -11.85 -8.59 -12.69
CA ASP A 72 -12.99 -7.78 -13.17
C ASP A 72 -12.88 -6.32 -12.75
N ASP A 73 -12.19 -6.03 -11.64
CA ASP A 73 -11.95 -4.68 -11.15
C ASP A 73 -10.46 -4.45 -10.83
N LYS A 74 -9.76 -3.83 -11.79
CA LYS A 74 -8.34 -3.47 -11.65
C LYS A 74 -8.08 -2.43 -10.55
N SER A 75 -9.12 -1.82 -9.98
CA SER A 75 -9.03 -0.87 -8.87
C SER A 75 -9.01 -1.55 -7.50
N VAL A 76 -9.26 -2.87 -7.42
CA VAL A 76 -9.26 -3.66 -6.18
C VAL A 76 -8.03 -3.39 -5.28
N PRO A 77 -6.78 -3.38 -5.78
CA PRO A 77 -5.62 -3.14 -4.92
C PRO A 77 -5.65 -1.77 -4.21
N TYR A 78 -6.33 -0.79 -4.81
CA TYR A 78 -6.40 0.57 -4.31
C TYR A 78 -7.66 0.83 -3.50
N ASN A 79 -8.76 0.13 -3.75
CA ASN A 79 -10.07 0.46 -3.19
C ASN A 79 -10.60 -0.58 -2.20
N LYS A 80 -10.07 -1.80 -2.22
CA LYS A 80 -10.54 -2.89 -1.35
C LYS A 80 -10.05 -2.68 0.08
N GLU A 81 -10.98 -2.48 0.99
CA GLU A 81 -10.66 -2.43 2.42
C GLU A 81 -10.17 -3.79 2.93
N TYR A 82 -9.16 -3.73 3.80
CA TYR A 82 -8.51 -4.88 4.43
C TYR A 82 -9.12 -5.14 5.81
N ASN A 83 -9.24 -6.42 6.17
CA ASN A 83 -9.34 -6.83 7.57
C ASN A 83 -7.93 -7.15 8.06
N TYR A 84 -7.44 -6.41 9.06
CA TYR A 84 -6.10 -6.62 9.60
C TYR A 84 -6.04 -6.21 11.07
N VAL A 85 -5.07 -6.78 11.79
CA VAL A 85 -4.78 -6.47 13.18
C VAL A 85 -3.33 -5.99 13.29
N CYS A 86 -3.12 -4.88 14.00
CA CYS A 86 -1.80 -4.47 14.46
C CYS A 86 -1.58 -5.00 15.88
N SER A 87 -0.63 -5.92 16.05
CA SER A 87 -0.24 -6.44 17.36
C SER A 87 1.27 -6.37 17.51
N ALA A 88 1.76 -5.74 18.57
CA ALA A 88 3.21 -5.61 18.86
C ALA A 88 4.07 -5.10 17.67
N LYS A 89 3.57 -4.12 16.90
CA LYS A 89 4.20 -3.58 15.68
C LYS A 89 4.34 -4.59 14.53
N THR A 90 3.46 -5.57 14.51
CA THR A 90 3.33 -6.57 13.45
C THR A 90 1.92 -6.51 12.89
N ILE A 91 1.81 -6.56 11.56
CA ILE A 91 0.54 -6.62 10.86
C ILE A 91 0.16 -8.09 10.65
N ILE A 92 -1.06 -8.44 11.02
CA ILE A 92 -1.64 -9.76 10.87
C ILE A 92 -2.88 -9.62 9.98
N CYS A 93 -2.89 -10.32 8.85
CA CYS A 93 -4.06 -10.52 8.02
C CYS A 93 -4.68 -11.87 8.42
N PRO A 94 -5.84 -11.89 9.08
CA PRO A 94 -6.49 -13.12 9.54
C PRO A 94 -7.06 -13.97 8.40
#